data_AF-A0A227J4W5-F1
#
_entry.id   AF-A0A227J4W5-F1
#
_cell.length_a   1.000
_cell.length_b   1.000
_cell.length_c   1.000
_cell.angle_alpha   90.00
_cell.angle_beta   90.00
_cell.angle_gamma   90.00
#
_symmetry.space_group_name_H-M   'P 1'
#
loop_
_entity.id
_entity.type
_entity.pdbx_description
1 polymer ?
#
loop_
_entity_poly.entity_id
_entity_poly.type
_entity_poly.pdbx_seq_one_letter_code
_entity_poly.pdbx_strand_id
1 'polypeptide(L)' 'LCVGEQTPESCLAALREHEVHIRMMLGKRIRLRLTPEIRFYYDNTLVEGMRMSNLVTEVVNSDKQKQKNSGREDEE' A
#
# COMPACT_ATOMS: atom_id res chain seq x y z
N LEU A 1 -7.28 -7.73 1.05
CA LEU A 1 -8.40 -6.81 0.76
C LEU A 1 -9.45 -7.04 1.83
N CYS A 2 -9.72 -6.03 2.66
CA CYS A 2 -10.84 -6.07 3.58
C CYS A 2 -12.14 -6.25 2.77
N VAL A 3 -13.04 -7.14 3.20
CA VAL A 3 -14.21 -7.54 2.42
C VAL A 3 -15.44 -6.80 2.92
N GLY A 4 -16.23 -6.22 2.01
CA GLY A 4 -17.43 -5.46 2.35
C GLY A 4 -17.08 -4.15 3.05
N GLU A 5 -17.68 -3.91 4.22
CA GLU A 5 -17.58 -2.65 4.99
C GLU A 5 -16.34 -2.57 5.91
N GLN A 6 -15.44 -3.54 5.83
CA GLN A 6 -14.29 -3.61 6.73
C GLN A 6 -13.23 -2.57 6.38
N THR A 7 -12.77 -1.81 7.38
CA THR A 7 -11.63 -0.89 7.23
C THR A 7 -10.30 -1.60 7.54
N PRO A 8 -9.16 -1.10 7.02
CA PRO A 8 -7.83 -1.61 7.37
C PRO A 8 -7.60 -1.72 8.88
N GLU A 9 -8.09 -0.75 9.64
CA GLU A 9 -7.94 -0.68 11.10
C GLU A 9 -8.74 -1.79 11.79
N SER A 10 -9.98 -2.02 11.35
CA SER A 10 -10.83 -3.09 11.86
C SER A 10 -10.24 -4.48 11.56
N CYS A 11 -9.79 -4.68 10.32
CA CYS A 11 -9.07 -5.89 9.91
C CYS A 11 -7.82 -6.13 10.77
N LEU A 12 -7.01 -5.09 11.02
CA LEU A 12 -5.80 -5.18 11.86
C LEU A 12 -6.13 -5.48 13.32
N ALA A 13 -7.21 -4.91 13.86
CA ALA A 13 -7.66 -5.18 15.22
C ALA A 13 -8.05 -6.66 15.39
N ALA A 14 -8.83 -7.20 14.45
CA ALA A 14 -9.22 -8.62 14.46
C ALA A 14 -7.99 -9.56 14.33
N LEU A 15 -7.01 -9.21 13.50
CA LEU A 15 -5.76 -9.98 13.40
C LEU A 15 -4.95 -9.98 14.71
N ARG A 16 -4.89 -8.83 15.39
CA ARG A 16 -4.22 -8.69 16.69
C ARG A 16 -4.91 -9.51 17.79
N GLU A 17 -6.24 -9.53 17.81
CA GLU A 17 -7.01 -10.35 18.76
C GLU A 17 -6.66 -11.84 18.64
N HIS A 18 -6.37 -12.31 17.42
CA HIS A 18 -6.04 -13.70 17.15
C HIS A 18 -4.53 -14.00 17.01
N GLU A 19 -3.65 -13.07 17.39
CA GLU A 19 -2.20 -13.19 17.19
C GLU A 19 -1.63 -14.49 17.77
N VAL A 20 -2.01 -14.83 19.02
CA VAL A 20 -1.52 -16.03 19.71
C VAL A 20 -1.91 -17.31 18.97
N HIS A 21 -3.15 -17.37 18.48
CA HIS A 21 -3.67 -18.53 17.76
C HIS A 21 -2.92 -18.71 16.43
N ILE A 22 -2.75 -17.62 15.67
CA ILE A 22 -2.00 -17.62 14.40
C ILE A 22 -0.55 -18.04 14.64
N ARG A 23 0.09 -17.54 15.70
CA ARG A 23 1.46 -17.92 16.08
C ARG A 23 1.61 -19.39 16.40
N MET A 24 0.67 -19.97 17.16
CA MET A 24 0.67 -21.41 17.42
C MET A 24 0.50 -22.24 16.14
N MET A 25 -0.39 -21.82 15.24
CA MET A 25 -0.62 -22.50 13.97
C MET A 25 0.62 -22.45 13.06
N LEU A 26 1.28 -21.29 12.97
CA LEU A 26 2.54 -21.15 12.22
C LEU A 26 3.65 -22.01 12.81
N GLY A 27 3.82 -22.02 14.12
CA GLY A 27 4.82 -22.86 14.79
C GLY A 27 4.62 -24.35 14.48
N LYS A 28 3.37 -24.84 14.53
CA LYS A 28 3.03 -26.22 14.18
C LYS A 28 3.33 -26.56 12.72
N ARG A 29 3.05 -25.62 11.79
CA ARG A 29 3.15 -25.87 10.35
C ARG A 29 4.57 -25.73 9.82
N ILE A 30 5.31 -24.73 10.28
CA ILE A 30 6.70 -24.45 9.87
C ILE A 30 7.69 -25.32 10.67
N ARG A 31 7.28 -25.87 11.83
CA ARG A 31 8.11 -26.68 12.74
C ARG A 31 9.32 -25.93 13.30
N LEU A 32 9.11 -24.67 13.69
CA LEU A 32 10.15 -23.88 14.36
C LEU A 32 10.30 -24.32 15.82
N ARG A 33 11.55 -24.41 16.29
CA ARG A 33 11.83 -24.64 17.72
C ARG A 33 11.30 -23.50 18.60
N LEU A 34 11.42 -22.26 18.12
CA LEU A 34 10.88 -21.06 18.74
C LEU A 34 10.19 -20.25 17.65
N THR A 35 8.91 -19.93 17.85
CA THR A 35 8.16 -19.09 16.90
C THR A 35 8.24 -17.64 17.38
N PRO A 36 8.70 -16.69 16.55
CA PRO A 36 8.80 -15.29 16.93
C PRO A 36 7.41 -14.65 17.12
N GLU A 37 7.40 -13.44 17.70
CA GLU A 37 6.21 -12.59 17.75
C GLU A 37 5.75 -12.19 16.35
N ILE A 38 4.43 -12.06 16.16
CA ILE A 38 3.83 -11.71 14.88
C ILE A 38 3.39 -10.26 14.93
N ARG A 39 3.74 -9.49 13.90
CA ARG A 39 3.33 -8.09 13.78
C ARG A 39 2.55 -7.92 12.49
N PHE A 40 1.33 -7.42 12.61
CA PHE A 40 0.45 -7.17 11.48
C PHE A 40 0.57 -5.71 11.04
N TYR A 41 0.81 -5.53 9.74
CA TYR A 41 0.90 -4.22 9.09
C TYR A 41 -0.02 -4.21 7.87
N TYR A 42 -0.68 -3.08 7.66
CA TYR A 42 -1.41 -2.83 6.42
C TYR A 42 -0.43 -2.31 5.37
N ASP A 43 -0.37 -2.99 4.22
CA ASP A 43 0.44 -2.55 3.09
C ASP A 43 -0.34 -1.49 2.28
N ASN A 44 0.11 -0.23 2.38
CA ASN A 44 -0.46 0.90 1.65
C ASN A 44 0.30 1.23 0.35
N THR A 45 1.32 0.43 -0.02
CA THR A 45 2.24 0.75 -1.11
C THR A 45 1.53 0.89 -2.46
N LEU A 46 0.54 0.04 -2.76
CA LEU A 46 -0.21 0.12 -4.03
C LEU A 46 -1.07 1.38 -4.14
N VAL A 47 -1.72 1.77 -3.04
CA VAL A 47 -2.55 2.99 -3.00
C VAL A 47 -1.66 4.21 -3.20
N GLU A 48 -0.52 4.25 -2.50
CA GLU A 48 0.43 5.34 -2.62
C GLU A 48 1.07 5.38 -4.01
N GLY A 49 1.41 4.23 -4.60
CA GLY A 49 1.93 4.14 -5.97
C GLY A 49 0.97 4.74 -7.00
N MET A 50 -0.32 4.43 -6.90
CA MET A 50 -1.34 5.06 -7.77
C MET A 50 -1.44 6.56 -7.54
N ARG A 51 -1.43 7.01 -6.27
CA ARG A 51 -1.46 8.44 -5.93
C ARG A 51 -0.29 9.19 -6.54
N MET A 52 0.92 8.65 -6.40
CA MET A 52 2.14 9.21 -6.99
C MET A 52 2.06 9.26 -8.51
N SER A 53 1.60 8.18 -9.17
CA SER A 53 1.43 8.15 -10.63
C SER A 53 0.47 9.24 -11.14
N ASN A 54 -0.62 9.47 -10.41
CA ASN A 54 -1.58 10.52 -10.75
C ASN A 54 -0.96 11.92 -10.62
N LEU A 55 -0.24 12.17 -9.52
CA LEU A 55 0.46 13.44 -9.30
C LEU A 55 1.51 13.72 -10.38
N VAL A 56 2.30 12.71 -10.75
CA VAL A 56 3.29 12.84 -11.84
C VAL A 56 2.60 13.19 -13.16
N THR A 57 1.49 12.52 -13.46
CA THR A 57 0.72 12.78 -14.69
C THR A 57 0.16 14.21 -14.71
N GLU A 58 -0.37 14.68 -13.58
CA GLU A 58 -0.88 16.05 -13.43
C GLU A 58 0.20 17.10 -13.66
N VAL A 59 1.37 16.92 -13.03
CA VAL A 59 2.51 17.85 -13.16
C VAL A 59 3.02 17.88 -14.60
N VAL A 60 3.24 16.72 -15.23
CA VAL A 60 3.69 16.64 -16.63
C VAL A 60 2.70 17.32 -17.58
N ASN A 61 1.40 17.13 -17.36
CA ASN A 61 0.38 17.80 -18.17
C ASN A 61 0.38 19.30 -17.94
N SER A 62 0.52 19.77 -16.69
CA SER A 62 0.62 21.20 -16.37
C SER A 62 1.81 21.85 -17.08
N ASP A 63 2.97 21.19 -17.07
CA ASP A 63 4.18 21.71 -17.70
C ASP A 63 4.06 21.75 -19.23
N LYS A 64 3.49 20.71 -19.85
CA LYS A 64 3.16 20.72 -21.29
C LYS A 64 2.22 21.86 -21.67
N GLN A 65 1.22 22.17 -20.83
CA GLN A 65 0.31 23.29 -21.07
C GLN A 65 1.03 24.64 -20.95
N LYS A 66 1.88 24.82 -19.93
CA LYS A 66 2.69 26.04 -19.79
C LYS A 66 3.65 26.22 -20.97
N GLN A 67 4.28 25.15 -21.44
CA GLN A 67 5.18 25.18 -22.59
C GLN A 67 4.43 25.66 -23.84
N LYS A 68 3.27 25.05 -24.15
CA LYS A 68 2.39 25.50 -25.24
C LYS A 68 1.99 26.97 -25.12
N ASN A 69 1.63 27.42 -23.92
CA ASN A 69 1.24 28.81 -23.68
C ASN A 69 2.42 29.80 -23.82
N SER A 70 3.65 29.34 -23.62
CA SER A 70 4.86 30.18 -23.72
C SER A 70 5.41 30.34 -25.14
N GLY A 71 4.79 29.70 -26.15
CA GLY A 71 5.20 29.83 -27.55
C GLY A 71 6.57 29.24 -27.90
N ARG A 72 7.20 28.49 -26.98
CA ARG A 72 8.35 27.63 -27.27
C ARG A 72 7.83 26.35 -27.88
N GLU A 73 7.55 26.38 -29.17
CA GLU A 73 7.51 25.18 -29.98
C GLU A 73 8.96 24.69 -30.08
N ASP A 74 9.21 23.47 -29.61
CA ASP A 74 10.50 22.81 -29.84
C ASP A 74 10.61 22.62 -31.36
N GLU A 75 11.49 23.39 -32.01
CA GLU A 75 11.99 23.08 -33.35
C GLU A 75 12.84 21.80 -33.23
N GLU A 76 12.19 20.64 -33.37
CA GLU A 76 12.82 19.39 -33.81
C GLU A 76 12.07 18.83 -35.02
#